data_AF-A0A536Z7T4-F1
#
_entry.id   AF-A0A536Z7T4-F1
#
_cell.length_a   1.000
_cell.length_b   1.000
_cell.length_c   1.000
_cell.angle_alpha   90.00
_cell.angle_beta   90.00
_cell.angle_gamma   90.00
#
_symmetry.space_group_name_H-M   'P 1'
#
loop_
_entity.id
_entity.type
_entity.pdbx_description
1 polymer ?
#
loop_
_entity_poly.entity_id
_entity_poly.type
_entity_poly.pdbx_seq_one_letter_code
_entity_poly.pdbx_strand_id
1 'polypeptide(L)' 'RLGVLAGDNAGFPNGRRPGDDVVDIELRVAMGVLCTLNIGGCKPSDAPAGTLHYTDGAFIYAGFFP' A
#
# COMPACT_ATOMS: atom_id res chain seq x y z
N ARG A 1 -3.34 -0.30 -0.16
CA ARG A 1 -3.06 -0.89 -1.50
C ARG A 1 -1.77 -0.22 -2.00
N LEU A 2 -1.32 -0.31 -3.26
CA LEU A 2 -0.06 0.37 -3.69
C LEU A 2 -0.30 1.59 -4.58
N GLY A 3 -1.52 2.16 -4.56
CA GLY A 3 -1.88 3.29 -5.39
C GLY A 3 -1.47 3.11 -6.86
N VAL A 4 -0.76 4.10 -7.41
CA VAL A 4 -0.28 4.12 -8.81
C VAL A 4 0.60 2.91 -9.15
N LEU A 5 1.39 2.38 -8.22
CA LEU A 5 2.24 1.21 -8.47
C LEU A 5 1.42 -0.08 -8.70
N ALA A 6 0.20 -0.14 -8.19
CA ALA A 6 -0.77 -1.21 -8.47
C ALA A 6 -1.78 -0.84 -9.57
N GLY A 7 -1.56 0.27 -10.31
CA GLY A 7 -2.47 0.74 -11.36
C GLY A 7 -3.73 1.45 -10.85
N ASP A 8 -3.83 1.74 -9.55
CA ASP A 8 -4.95 2.49 -8.98
C ASP A 8 -4.63 3.99 -8.93
N ASN A 9 -5.19 4.74 -9.89
CA ASN A 9 -4.99 6.19 -9.99
C ASN A 9 -5.91 7.00 -9.05
N ALA A 10 -6.77 6.35 -8.26
CA ALA A 10 -7.64 6.98 -7.26
C ALA A 10 -7.09 6.90 -5.83
N GLY A 11 -6.02 6.13 -5.60
CA GLY A 11 -5.28 6.10 -4.33
C GLY A 11 -4.18 7.16 -4.28
N PHE A 12 -3.34 7.11 -3.24
CA PHE A 12 -2.13 7.93 -3.17
C PHE A 12 -1.26 7.80 -4.45
N PRO A 13 -0.63 8.89 -4.92
CA PRO A 13 -0.64 10.27 -4.38
C PRO A 13 -1.81 11.13 -4.87
N ASN A 14 -2.62 10.63 -5.80
CA ASN A 14 -3.63 11.41 -6.53
C ASN A 14 -4.98 11.55 -5.81
N GLY A 15 -5.18 10.79 -4.73
CA GLY A 15 -6.10 11.11 -3.63
C GLY A 15 -7.58 11.19 -3.97
N ARG A 16 -8.30 10.07 -3.81
CA ARG A 16 -9.78 10.02 -3.65
C ARG A 16 -10.31 8.90 -2.75
N ARG A 17 -9.45 7.97 -2.27
CA ARG A 17 -9.83 6.87 -1.37
C ARG A 17 -9.29 7.14 0.04
N PRO A 18 -10.17 7.30 1.06
CA PRO A 18 -9.74 7.57 2.43
C PRO A 18 -8.82 6.52 3.04
N GLY A 19 -9.01 5.23 2.72
CA GLY A 19 -8.21 4.12 3.26
C GLY A 19 -7.13 3.61 2.30
N ASP A 20 -6.61 4.43 1.38
CA ASP A 20 -5.44 4.10 0.56
C ASP A 20 -4.45 5.28 0.64
N ASP A 21 -4.04 5.54 1.89
CA ASP A 21 -3.26 6.70 2.30
C ASP A 21 -1.74 6.40 2.38
N VAL A 22 -0.98 7.41 2.80
CA VAL A 22 0.47 7.36 2.92
C VAL A 22 0.92 6.24 3.85
N VAL A 23 0.26 6.08 5.00
CA VAL A 23 0.67 5.13 6.04
C VAL A 23 0.43 3.70 5.56
N ASP A 24 -0.70 3.44 4.92
CA ASP A 24 -1.07 2.14 4.39
C ASP A 24 -0.09 1.65 3.29
N ILE A 25 0.45 2.58 2.51
CA ILE A 25 1.47 2.34 1.48
C ILE A 25 2.87 2.20 2.07
N GLU A 26 3.26 3.09 3.00
CA GLU A 26 4.54 3.00 3.70
C GLU A 26 4.66 1.70 4.47
N LEU A 27 3.60 1.25 5.14
CA LEU A 27 3.56 -0.03 5.84
C LEU A 27 3.79 -1.19 4.89
N ARG A 28 3.13 -1.21 3.72
CA ARG A 28 3.34 -2.29 2.73
C ARG A 28 4.74 -2.25 2.14
N VAL A 29 5.30 -1.05 1.92
CA VAL A 29 6.69 -0.89 1.48
C VAL A 29 7.67 -1.41 2.54
N ALA A 30 7.47 -1.08 3.81
CA ALA A 30 8.26 -1.58 4.93
C ALA A 30 8.17 -3.11 5.07
N MET A 31 6.99 -3.69 4.81
CA MET A 31 6.78 -5.15 4.79
C MET A 31 7.33 -5.83 3.52
N GLY A 32 7.89 -5.06 2.59
CA GLY A 32 8.67 -5.57 1.46
C GLY A 32 7.84 -5.85 0.20
N VAL A 33 6.69 -5.19 0.03
CA VAL A 33 5.88 -5.33 -1.19
C VAL A 33 6.66 -5.00 -2.47
N LEU A 34 7.64 -4.10 -2.42
CA LEU A 34 8.50 -3.76 -3.57
C LEU A 34 9.41 -4.91 -3.99
N CYS A 35 9.81 -5.77 -3.05
CA CYS A 35 10.60 -6.98 -3.35
C CYS A 35 9.79 -7.98 -4.17
N THR A 36 8.47 -7.99 -4.03
CA THR A 36 7.57 -8.82 -4.87
C THR A 36 7.55 -8.35 -6.32
N LEU A 37 7.86 -7.07 -6.55
CA LEU A 37 7.96 -6.43 -7.85
C LEU A 37 9.41 -6.37 -8.37
N ASN A 38 10.37 -6.95 -7.63
CA ASN A 38 11.82 -6.85 -7.88
C ASN A 38 12.32 -5.39 -7.99
N ILE A 39 11.71 -4.48 -7.22
CA ILE A 39 12.10 -3.07 -7.12
C ILE A 39 12.95 -2.90 -5.85
N GLY A 40 14.02 -2.10 -5.92
CA GLY A 40 14.87 -1.80 -4.76
C GLY A 40 15.97 -2.84 -4.47
N GLY A 41 16.23 -3.77 -5.40
CA GLY A 41 17.37 -4.69 -5.31
C GLY A 41 17.15 -5.92 -4.42
N CYS A 42 15.92 -6.16 -3.96
CA CYS A 42 15.53 -7.34 -3.19
C CYS A 42 14.68 -8.31 -4.03
N LYS A 43 14.69 -9.60 -3.65
CA LYS A 43 13.87 -10.67 -4.28
C LYS A 43 12.69 -11.04 -3.37
N PRO A 44 11.62 -11.67 -3.91
CA PRO A 44 10.45 -12.03 -3.11
C PRO A 44 10.75 -12.90 -1.87
N SER A 45 11.81 -13.72 -1.90
CA SER A 45 12.23 -14.52 -0.76
C SER A 45 12.87 -13.74 0.39
N ASP A 46 13.29 -12.50 0.15
CA ASP A 46 13.80 -11.61 1.21
C ASP A 46 12.66 -10.93 1.99
N ALA A 47 11.44 -10.94 1.45
CA ALA A 47 10.24 -10.38 2.07
C ALA A 47 9.05 -11.35 2.00
N PRO A 48 9.03 -12.42 2.83
CA PRO A 48 7.96 -13.43 2.81
C PRO A 48 6.57 -12.86 3.13
N ALA A 49 6.54 -11.76 3.89
CA ALA A 49 5.33 -11.05 4.26
C ALA A 49 4.90 -9.98 3.22
N GLY A 50 5.70 -9.73 2.18
CA GLY A 50 5.49 -8.64 1.23
C GLY A 50 4.22 -8.79 0.38
N THR A 51 3.63 -9.98 0.31
CA THR A 51 2.37 -10.25 -0.37
C THR A 51 1.15 -10.12 0.54
N LEU A 52 1.34 -9.95 1.85
CA LEU A 52 0.23 -9.81 2.78
C LEU A 52 -0.41 -8.43 2.65
N HIS A 53 -1.74 -8.41 2.72
CA HIS A 53 -2.53 -7.19 2.60
C HIS A 53 -2.58 -6.44 3.94
N TYR A 54 -1.41 -5.95 4.38
CA TYR A 54 -1.34 -5.10 5.57
C TYR A 54 -2.11 -3.80 5.37
N THR A 55 -2.83 -3.41 6.40
CA THR A 55 -3.55 -2.14 6.48
C THR A 55 -3.43 -1.62 7.91
N ASP A 56 -3.41 -0.30 8.06
CA ASP A 56 -3.35 0.41 9.34
C ASP A 56 -4.69 0.40 10.12
N GLY A 57 -5.74 -0.17 9.52
CA GLY A 57 -7.07 -0.23 10.10
C GLY A 57 -7.91 1.04 9.94
N ALA A 58 -7.45 2.03 9.17
CA ALA A 58 -8.20 3.25 8.91
C ALA A 58 -9.51 2.98 8.15
N PHE A 59 -10.54 3.76 8.46
CA PHE A 59 -11.84 3.63 7.81
C PHE A 59 -11.77 4.06 6.34
N ILE A 60 -12.27 3.21 5.44
CA ILE A 60 -12.24 3.45 3.98
C ILE A 60 -13.50 4.18 3.49
N TYR A 61 -14.51 4.35 4.35
CA TYR A 61 -15.77 5.00 4.04
C TYR A 61 -15.75 6.46 4.49
N ALA A 62 -15.93 7.37 3.52
CA ALA A 62 -15.83 8.81 3.73
C ALA A 62 -16.84 9.35 4.77
N GLY A 63 -18.00 8.71 4.94
CA GLY A 63 -19.00 9.13 5.92
C GLY A 63 -18.63 8.89 7.38
N PHE A 64 -17.47 8.30 7.68
CA PHE A 64 -16.91 8.24 9.05
C PHE A 64 -16.05 9.46 9.40
N PHE A 65 -15.75 10.32 8.44
CA PHE A 65 -14.98 11.55 8.66
C PHE A 65 -15.95 12.75 8.57
N PRO A 66 -16.08 13.56 9.65
CA PRO A 66 -17.02 14.68 9.71
C PRO A 66 -16.64 15.85 8.79
#